data_AF-A0A1V1ZC89-F1
#
_entry.id   AF-A0A1V1ZC89-F1
#
_cell.length_a   1.000
_cell.length_b   1.000
_cell.length_c   1.000
_cell.angle_alpha   90.00
_cell.angle_beta   90.00
_cell.angle_gamma   90.00
#
_symmetry.space_group_name_H-M   'P 1'
#
loop_
_entity.id
_entity.type
_entity.pdbx_description
1 polymer ?
#
loop_
_entity_poly.entity_id
_entity_poly.type
_entity_poly.pdbx_seq_one_letter_code
_entity_poly.pdbx_strand_id
1 'polypeptide(L)'
;MNTKPKDNEWKLNIPMEKLPVNQRKDSLILLFFLNLHGEEIRAFTELKSKWIDKVYKLPETSSESYNSTKNGRYKTLKRMREIYNKYMVRP
;
A
#
# COMPACT_ATOMS: atom_id res chain seq x y z
N MET A 1 -4.52 17.06 22.39
CA MET A 1 -4.90 16.05 21.39
C MET A 1 -5.65 14.94 22.12
N ASN A 2 -6.96 14.80 21.88
CA ASN A 2 -7.76 13.69 22.43
C ASN A 2 -7.62 12.48 21.51
N THR A 3 -6.74 11.54 21.84
CA THR A 3 -6.59 10.27 21.12
C THR A 3 -7.51 9.22 21.74
N LYS A 4 -8.81 9.32 21.47
CA LYS A 4 -9.66 8.13 21.55
C LYS A 4 -9.32 7.27 20.32
N PRO A 5 -9.05 5.96 20.46
CA PRO A 5 -8.98 5.07 19.31
C PRO A 5 -10.32 5.22 18.57
N LYS A 6 -10.30 5.58 17.30
CA LYS A 6 -11.53 5.47 16.51
C LYS A 6 -11.73 3.98 16.31
N ASP A 7 -12.82 3.43 16.83
CA ASP A 7 -13.16 2.01 16.70
C ASP A 7 -13.23 1.49 15.24
N ASN A 8 -13.04 2.36 14.24
CA ASN A 8 -13.12 2.06 12.80
C ASN A 8 -11.77 2.17 12.07
N GLU A 9 -10.63 2.08 12.76
CA GLU A 9 -9.31 2.10 12.14
C GLU A 9 -8.94 0.77 11.48
N TRP A 10 -8.34 0.85 10.31
CA TRP A 10 -7.75 -0.29 9.62
C TRP A 10 -6.57 -0.83 10.43
N LYS A 11 -6.56 -2.16 10.61
CA LYS A 11 -5.52 -2.87 11.35
C LYS A 11 -5.14 -4.17 10.65
N LEU A 12 -4.03 -4.75 11.10
CA LEU A 12 -3.68 -6.12 10.72
C LEU A 12 -4.50 -7.12 11.55
N ASN A 13 -4.91 -8.21 10.92
CA ASN A 13 -5.51 -9.36 11.60
C ASN A 13 -4.48 -10.27 12.28
N ILE A 14 -3.19 -9.98 12.14
CA ILE A 14 -2.08 -10.68 12.79
C ILE A 14 -1.05 -9.67 13.33
N PRO A 15 -0.23 -10.05 14.33
CA PRO A 15 0.92 -9.26 14.75
C PRO A 15 1.91 -9.01 13.61
N MET A 16 2.54 -7.83 13.60
CA MET A 16 3.49 -7.40 12.56
C MET A 16 4.70 -8.35 12.45
N GLU A 17 5.14 -8.92 13.57
CA GLU A 17 6.28 -9.83 13.68
C GLU A 17 6.02 -11.15 12.93
N LYS A 18 4.75 -11.54 12.78
CA LYS A 18 4.35 -12.75 12.05
C LYS A 18 4.26 -12.54 10.54
N LEU A 19 4.37 -11.31 10.06
CA LEU A 19 4.47 -11.05 8.62
C LEU A 19 5.87 -11.38 8.09
N PRO A 20 5.97 -11.93 6.86
CA PRO A 20 7.23 -11.97 6.12
C PRO A 20 7.89 -10.60 6.07
N VAL A 21 9.23 -10.55 6.19
CA VAL A 21 10.00 -9.31 6.28
C VAL A 21 9.70 -8.34 5.13
N ASN A 22 9.58 -8.88 3.91
CA ASN A 22 9.25 -8.10 2.71
C ASN A 22 7.82 -7.53 2.71
N GLN A 23 6.90 -8.07 3.51
CA GLN A 23 5.51 -7.60 3.61
C GLN A 23 5.33 -6.58 4.73
N ARG A 24 6.17 -6.59 5.78
CA ARG A 24 6.06 -5.65 6.91
C ARG A 24 6.05 -4.19 6.47
N LYS A 25 6.98 -3.81 5.58
CA LYS A 25 7.06 -2.45 5.02
C LYS A 25 5.81 -2.10 4.22
N ASP A 26 5.39 -2.99 3.33
CA ASP A 26 4.21 -2.77 2.48
C ASP A 26 2.93 -2.68 3.33
N SER A 27 2.82 -3.49 4.39
CA SER A 27 1.72 -3.43 5.36
C SER A 27 1.68 -2.10 6.11
N LEU A 28 2.82 -1.56 6.55
CA LEU A 28 2.87 -0.25 7.21
C LEU A 28 2.43 0.88 6.27
N ILE A 29 2.89 0.85 5.02
CA ILE A 29 2.49 1.83 4.01
C ILE A 29 0.98 1.73 3.74
N LEU A 30 0.45 0.52 3.61
CA LEU A 30 -0.99 0.29 3.42
C LEU A 30 -1.81 0.83 4.60
N LEU A 31 -1.44 0.47 5.83
CA LEU A 31 -2.12 0.97 7.04
C LEU A 31 -2.13 2.49 7.09
N PHE A 32 -1.04 3.15 6.70
CA PHE A 32 -0.98 4.60 6.63
C PHE A 32 -2.04 5.17 5.67
N PHE A 33 -2.07 4.71 4.41
CA PHE A 33 -3.03 5.23 3.43
C PHE A 33 -4.48 4.86 3.77
N LEU A 34 -4.71 3.64 4.26
CA LEU A 34 -6.03 3.17 4.66
C LEU A 34 -6.59 3.96 5.85
N ASN A 35 -5.78 4.25 6.87
CA ASN A 35 -6.22 5.04 8.02
C ASN A 35 -6.31 6.53 7.71
N LEU A 36 -5.50 7.04 6.78
CA LEU A 36 -5.59 8.44 6.35
C LEU A 36 -6.88 8.72 5.56
N HIS A 37 -7.32 7.77 4.73
CA HIS A 37 -8.43 7.98 3.80
C HIS A 37 -9.73 7.27 4.19
N GLY A 38 -9.68 6.24 5.03
CA GLY A 38 -10.83 5.45 5.50
C GLY A 38 -11.43 4.51 4.45
N GLU A 39 -11.54 4.97 3.20
CA GLU A 39 -12.09 4.24 2.06
C GLU A 39 -11.00 3.56 1.23
N GLU A 40 -11.21 2.28 0.90
CA GLU A 40 -10.26 1.46 0.14
C GLU A 40 -9.90 2.09 -1.21
N ILE A 41 -10.89 2.46 -2.03
CA ILE A 41 -10.68 2.98 -3.38
C ILE A 41 -9.81 4.23 -3.34
N ARG A 42 -10.10 5.14 -2.39
CA ARG A 42 -9.35 6.37 -2.20
C ARG A 42 -7.93 6.08 -1.69
N ALA A 43 -7.79 5.18 -0.71
CA ALA A 43 -6.49 4.78 -0.19
C ALA A 43 -5.57 4.21 -1.28
N PHE A 44 -6.07 3.34 -2.16
CA PHE A 44 -5.27 2.78 -3.26
C PHE A 44 -4.96 3.79 -4.36
N THR A 45 -5.88 4.73 -4.63
CA THR A 45 -5.63 5.85 -5.56
C THR A 45 -4.49 6.74 -5.07
N GLU A 46 -4.53 7.07 -3.78
CA GLU A 46 -3.54 7.92 -3.12
C GLU A 46 -2.19 7.19 -2.94
N LEU A 47 -2.20 5.91 -2.57
CA LEU A 47 -1.03 5.04 -2.53
C LEU A 47 -0.32 5.00 -3.89
N LYS A 48 -1.08 4.79 -4.97
CA LYS A 48 -0.50 4.73 -6.32
C LYS A 48 0.17 6.06 -6.67
N SER A 49 -0.56 7.16 -6.55
CA SER A 49 -0.09 8.49 -6.99
C SER A 49 1.01 9.08 -6.10
N LYS A 50 0.88 8.95 -4.77
CA LYS A 50 1.80 9.57 -3.81
C LYS A 50 3.00 8.72 -3.45
N TRP A 51 2.94 7.40 -3.65
CA TRP A 51 4.03 6.49 -3.31
C TRP A 51 4.57 5.74 -4.52
N ILE A 52 3.77 4.86 -5.14
CA ILE A 52 4.26 3.94 -6.18
C ILE A 52 4.80 4.72 -7.39
N ASP A 53 4.07 5.73 -7.84
CA ASP A 53 4.46 6.52 -9.02
C ASP A 53 5.71 7.38 -8.75
N LYS A 54 6.02 7.68 -7.48
CA LYS A 54 7.25 8.38 -7.06
C LYS A 54 8.44 7.44 -6.93
N VAL A 55 8.25 6.26 -6.32
CA VAL A 55 9.31 5.25 -6.13
C VAL A 55 9.73 4.67 -7.47
N TYR A 56 8.78 4.37 -8.35
CA TYR A 56 9.02 3.79 -9.66
C TYR A 56 8.72 4.83 -10.74
N LYS A 57 9.45 5.95 -10.78
CA LYS A 57 9.20 7.01 -11.79
C LYS A 57 9.30 6.45 -13.21
N LEU A 58 8.24 6.59 -14.01
CA LEU A 58 8.25 6.13 -15.39
C LEU A 58 9.22 7.00 -16.19
N PRO A 59 10.16 6.40 -16.93
CA PRO A 59 10.94 7.12 -17.91
C PRO A 59 10.06 7.43 -19.14
N GLU A 60 10.64 8.08 -20.13
CA GLU A 60 10.01 8.25 -21.44
C GLU A 60 9.65 6.89 -22.06
N THR A 61 8.60 6.85 -22.87
CA THR A 61 8.08 5.63 -23.52
C THR A 61 9.09 5.00 -24.48
N SER A 62 10.04 5.79 -24.99
CA SER A 62 11.17 5.36 -25.83
C SER A 62 12.29 4.67 -25.05
N SER A 63 12.33 4.80 -23.72
CA SER A 63 13.38 4.22 -22.90
C SER A 63 13.26 2.69 -22.85
N GLU A 64 14.38 1.99 -22.98
CA GLU A 64 14.47 0.53 -22.82
C GLU A 64 13.93 0.09 -21.44
N SER A 65 14.11 0.93 -20.41
CA SER A 65 13.65 0.68 -19.04
C SER A 65 12.17 1.00 -18.79
N TYR A 66 11.43 1.50 -19.79
CA TYR A 66 10.03 1.89 -19.62
C TYR A 66 9.15 0.70 -19.21
N ASN A 67 9.22 -0.39 -19.96
CA ASN A 67 8.39 -1.57 -19.73
C ASN A 67 8.75 -2.27 -18.42
N SER A 68 10.04 -2.34 -18.08
CA SER A 68 10.48 -2.92 -16.79
C SER A 68 9.96 -2.10 -15.61
N THR A 69 10.02 -0.77 -15.68
CA THR A 69 9.49 0.14 -14.64
C THR A 69 7.97 0.05 -14.53
N LYS A 70 7.26 0.04 -15.66
CA LYS A 70 5.80 -0.17 -15.72
C LYS A 70 5.39 -1.49 -15.06
N ASN A 71 6.11 -2.56 -15.36
CA ASN A 71 5.88 -3.87 -14.75
C ASN A 71 6.18 -3.87 -13.24
N GLY A 72 7.21 -3.13 -12.80
CA GLY A 72 7.52 -2.92 -11.38
C GLY A 72 6.36 -2.26 -10.61
N ARG A 73 5.78 -1.20 -11.19
CA ARG A 73 4.57 -0.55 -10.62
C ARG A 73 3.42 -1.53 -10.46
N TYR A 74 3.11 -2.27 -11.53
CA TYR A 74 2.03 -3.26 -11.53
C TYR A 74 2.25 -4.35 -10.48
N LYS A 75 3.45 -4.96 -10.43
CA LYS A 75 3.78 -6.01 -9.45
C LYS A 75 3.68 -5.50 -8.02
N THR A 76 4.14 -4.28 -7.76
CA THR A 76 4.05 -3.66 -6.42
C THR A 76 2.61 -3.45 -6.00
N LEU A 77 1.79 -2.87 -6.88
CA LEU A 77 0.37 -2.64 -6.59
C LEU A 77 -0.39 -3.97 -6.38
N LYS A 78 -0.10 -4.98 -7.20
CA LYS A 78 -0.66 -6.33 -7.06
C LYS A 78 -0.32 -6.93 -5.70
N ARG A 79 0.97 -6.92 -5.31
CA ARG A 79 1.43 -7.43 -4.01
C ARG A 79 0.76 -6.70 -2.84
N MET A 80 0.60 -5.38 -2.94
CA MET A 80 -0.08 -4.59 -1.91
C MET A 80 -1.58 -4.95 -1.80
N ARG A 81 -2.26 -5.23 -2.92
CA ARG A 81 -3.64 -5.75 -2.89
C ARG A 81 -3.73 -7.13 -2.25
N GLU A 82 -2.77 -8.01 -2.52
CA GLU A 82 -2.71 -9.33 -1.88
C GLU A 82 -2.54 -9.22 -0.36
N ILE A 83 -1.66 -8.34 0.11
CA ILE A 83 -1.48 -8.03 1.54
C ILE A 83 -2.77 -7.48 2.14
N TYR A 84 -3.43 -6.54 1.45
CA TYR A 84 -4.70 -5.97 1.87
C TYR A 84 -5.75 -7.05 2.09
N ASN A 85 -6.04 -7.85 1.07
CA ASN A 85 -7.05 -8.89 1.13
C ASN A 85 -6.76 -9.95 2.20
N LYS A 86 -5.48 -10.23 2.47
CA LYS A 86 -5.07 -11.30 3.37
C LYS A 86 -5.01 -10.85 4.84
N TYR A 87 -4.57 -9.62 5.08
CA TYR A 87 -4.19 -9.19 6.42
C TYR A 87 -4.92 -7.96 6.94
N MET A 88 -5.48 -7.12 6.07
CA MET A 88 -6.10 -5.86 6.50
C MET A 88 -7.56 -6.09 6.84
N VAL A 89 -7.96 -5.62 8.03
CA VAL A 89 -9.33 -5.69 8.51
C VAL A 89 -9.73 -4.33 9.08
N ARG A 90 -11.02 -4.02 8.97
CA ARG A 90 -11.64 -2.90 9.65
C ARG A 90 -12.64 -3.47 10.67
N PRO A 91 -12.60 -3.03 11.95
CA PRO A 91 -13.63 -3.39 12.92
C PRO A 91 -15.00 -2.84 12.52
#